data_AF-A0A6B3GTG6-F1
#
_entry.id   AF-A0A6B3GTG6-F1
#
_cell.length_a   1.000
_cell.length_b   1.000
_cell.length_c   1.000
_cell.angle_alpha   90.00
_cell.angle_beta   90.00
_cell.angle_gamma   90.00
#
_symmetry.space_group_name_H-M   'P 1'
#
loop_
_entity.id
_entity.type
_entity.pdbx_description
1 polymer ?
#
loop_
_entity_poly.entity_id
_entity_poly.type
_entity_poly.pdbx_seq_one_letter_code
_entity_poly.pdbx_strand_id
1 'polypeptide(L)' 'PYPYNALGGYVPNVTSGFALETQTRPFYSPKQFANGANVSVVVHEIAHQWYGNSVSVDGWKDIWINEGFARYSQWLWS' A
#
# COMPACT_ATOMS: atom_id res chain seq x y z
N PRO A 1 -13.29 11.15 0.51
CA PRO A 1 -13.26 10.89 -0.95
C PRO A 1 -11.93 10.23 -1.32
N TYR A 2 -11.90 9.38 -2.35
CA TYR A 2 -10.65 8.82 -2.88
C TYR A 2 -9.83 9.94 -3.58
N PRO A 3 -8.50 10.04 -3.40
CA PRO A 3 -7.72 11.21 -3.83
C PRO A 3 -7.32 11.18 -5.31
N TYR A 4 -7.57 10.07 -6.02
CA TYR A 4 -7.24 9.90 -7.45
C TYR A 4 -8.46 9.48 -8.27
N ASN A 5 -8.30 9.41 -9.59
CA ASN A 5 -9.37 9.01 -10.52
C ASN A 5 -9.42 7.49 -10.76
N ALA A 6 -8.38 6.75 -10.37
CA ALA A 6 -8.28 5.31 -10.60
C ALA A 6 -7.34 4.62 -9.60
N LEU A 7 -7.55 3.32 -9.44
CA LEU A 7 -6.70 2.41 -8.67
C LEU A 7 -6.65 1.05 -9.41
N GLY A 8 -5.44 0.50 -9.55
CA GLY A 8 -5.26 -0.85 -10.11
C GLY A 8 -3.95 -1.47 -9.66
N GLY A 9 -4.02 -2.41 -8.71
CA GLY A 9 -2.88 -3.19 -8.24
C GLY A 9 -2.38 -4.19 -9.28
N TYR A 10 -1.09 -4.53 -9.25
CA TYR A 10 -0.53 -5.60 -10.09
C TYR A 10 0.46 -6.49 -9.35
N VAL A 11 0.51 -7.76 -9.79
CA VAL A 11 1.40 -8.79 -9.27
C VAL A 11 2.30 -9.27 -10.42
N PRO A 12 3.49 -8.67 -10.61
CA PRO A 12 4.37 -9.05 -11.70
C PRO A 12 5.14 -10.34 -11.37
N ASN A 13 5.50 -11.10 -12.41
CA ASN A 13 6.30 -12.32 -12.27
C ASN A 13 7.78 -12.01 -12.00
N VAL A 14 8.08 -11.49 -10.81
CA VAL A 14 9.44 -11.13 -10.35
C VAL A 14 9.68 -11.62 -8.93
N THR A 15 10.91 -12.05 -8.65
CA THR A 15 11.33 -12.44 -7.30
C THR A 15 11.46 -11.20 -6.42
N SER A 16 10.53 -11.03 -5.48
CA SER A 16 10.48 -9.90 -4.54
C SER A 16 9.81 -10.31 -3.23
N GLY A 17 9.94 -9.49 -2.17
CA GLY A 17 9.34 -9.76 -0.85
C GLY A 17 8.48 -8.62 -0.29
N PHE A 18 8.40 -7.50 -1.00
CA PHE A 18 7.73 -6.27 -0.55
C PHE A 18 6.46 -5.99 -1.39
N ALA A 19 5.67 -5.05 -0.91
CA ALA A 19 4.69 -4.32 -1.70
C ALA A 19 5.09 -2.84 -1.69
N LEU A 20 4.62 -2.08 -2.68
CA LEU A 20 4.95 -0.66 -2.82
C LEU A 20 3.72 0.10 -3.29
N GLU A 21 3.47 1.22 -2.63
CA GLU A 21 2.30 2.06 -2.70
C GLU A 21 2.20 2.92 -3.97
N THR A 22 2.90 2.54 -5.04
CA THR A 22 3.04 3.33 -6.27
C THR A 22 1.70 3.93 -6.69
N GLN A 23 1.64 5.27 -6.76
CA GLN A 23 0.40 6.01 -6.91
C GLN A 23 -0.46 5.48 -8.05
N THR A 24 -1.74 5.22 -7.78
CA THR A 24 -2.74 4.60 -8.67
C THR A 24 -2.45 3.16 -9.12
N ARG A 25 -1.23 2.64 -8.89
CA ARG A 25 -0.79 1.33 -9.38
C ARG A 25 0.11 0.59 -8.37
N PRO A 26 -0.40 0.21 -7.18
CA PRO A 26 0.39 -0.52 -6.21
C PRO A 26 1.03 -1.79 -6.79
N PHE A 27 2.31 -1.97 -6.46
CA PHE A 27 3.05 -3.19 -6.75
C PHE A 27 2.87 -4.16 -5.59
N TYR A 28 2.66 -5.43 -5.91
CA TYR A 28 2.71 -6.47 -4.91
C TYR A 28 3.61 -7.63 -5.36
N SER A 29 4.46 -8.09 -4.45
CA SER A 29 5.22 -9.32 -4.67
C SER A 29 4.29 -10.54 -4.86
N PRO A 30 4.60 -11.46 -5.79
CA PRO A 30 3.94 -12.77 -5.87
C PRO A 30 3.94 -13.54 -4.54
N LYS A 31 4.98 -13.35 -3.70
CA LYS A 31 5.10 -14.00 -2.39
C LYS A 31 3.97 -13.59 -1.43
N GLN A 32 3.44 -12.37 -1.55
CA GLN A 32 2.34 -11.88 -0.72
C GLN A 32 1.02 -12.63 -0.99
N PHE A 33 0.90 -13.29 -2.15
CA PHE A 33 -0.29 -14.01 -2.58
C PHE A 33 -0.06 -15.52 -2.77
N ALA A 34 1.09 -16.04 -2.36
CA ALA A 34 1.45 -17.45 -2.53
C ALA A 34 0.47 -18.42 -1.83
N ASN A 35 -0.21 -17.93 -0.77
CA ASN A 35 -1.20 -18.68 0.01
C ASN A 35 -2.65 -18.22 -0.26
N GLY A 36 -2.91 -17.59 -1.41
CA GLY A 36 -4.22 -17.07 -1.79
C GLY A 36 -4.36 -15.57 -1.54
N ALA A 37 -5.61 -15.12 -1.39
CA ALA A 37 -5.91 -13.70 -1.24
C ALA A 37 -5.30 -13.12 0.05
N ASN A 38 -4.64 -11.97 -0.08
CA ASN A 38 -4.06 -11.23 1.03
C ASN A 38 -4.69 -9.83 1.09
N VAL A 39 -5.87 -9.75 1.68
CA VAL A 39 -6.62 -8.47 1.79
C VAL A 39 -5.84 -7.45 2.63
N SER A 40 -5.11 -7.93 3.64
CA SER A 40 -4.35 -7.09 4.57
C SER A 40 -3.30 -6.24 3.85
N VAL A 41 -2.46 -6.82 2.98
CA VAL A 41 -1.49 -6.04 2.21
C VAL A 41 -2.16 -5.12 1.19
N VAL A 42 -3.27 -5.56 0.59
CA VAL A 42 -4.01 -4.72 -0.37
C VAL A 42 -4.53 -3.45 0.32
N VAL A 43 -5.12 -3.58 1.52
CA VAL A 43 -5.59 -2.45 2.31
C VAL A 43 -4.44 -1.52 2.69
N HIS A 44 -3.30 -2.06 3.12
CA HIS A 44 -2.10 -1.27 3.47
C HIS A 44 -1.68 -0.35 2.32
N GLU A 45 -1.49 -0.91 1.12
CA GLU A 45 -1.05 -0.13 -0.05
C GLU A 45 -2.12 0.84 -0.59
N ILE A 46 -3.40 0.52 -0.38
CA ILE A 46 -4.51 1.43 -0.73
C ILE A 46 -4.59 2.60 0.24
N ALA A 47 -4.36 2.38 1.54
CA ALA A 47 -4.34 3.44 2.53
C ALA A 47 -3.25 4.48 2.21
N HIS A 48 -2.11 4.02 1.68
CA HIS A 48 -1.05 4.91 1.23
C HIS A 48 -1.46 5.86 0.09
N GLN A 49 -2.55 5.58 -0.63
CA GLN A 49 -3.10 6.53 -1.60
C GLN A 49 -3.50 7.86 -0.94
N TRP A 50 -3.93 7.84 0.32
CA TRP A 50 -4.09 9.06 1.12
C TRP A 50 -2.79 9.45 1.83
N TYR A 51 -2.18 8.52 2.57
CA TYR A 51 -1.06 8.78 3.48
C TYR A 51 0.27 8.25 2.91
N GLY A 52 1.07 9.13 2.35
CA GLY A 52 2.29 8.79 1.61
C GLY A 52 2.26 9.34 0.20
N ASN A 53 1.10 9.22 -0.48
CA ASN A 53 0.94 9.73 -1.85
C ASN A 53 0.22 11.09 -1.90
N SER A 54 -1.00 11.22 -1.37
CA SER A 54 -1.74 12.50 -1.43
C SER A 54 -1.30 13.49 -0.36
N VAL A 55 -0.87 12.99 0.80
CA VAL A 55 -0.24 13.75 1.89
C VAL A 55 1.06 13.05 2.21
N SER A 56 2.18 13.70 1.92
CA SER A 56 3.52 13.17 2.16
C SER A 56 4.20 13.86 3.33
N VAL A 57 5.12 13.17 3.97
CA VAL A 57 6.01 13.76 4.99
C VAL A 57 6.99 14.74 4.34
N ASP A 58 7.38 15.78 5.08
CA ASP A 58 8.44 16.71 4.67
C ASP A 58 9.83 16.07 4.82
N GLY A 59 10.01 15.22 5.84
CA GLY A 59 11.26 14.51 6.12
C GLY A 59 11.05 13.06 6.55
N TRP A 60 12.02 12.20 6.21
CA TRP A 60 11.94 10.75 6.45
C TRP A 60 11.92 10.32 7.92
N LYS A 61 12.35 11.19 8.84
CA LYS A 61 12.20 10.92 10.28
C LYS A 61 10.73 10.78 10.70
N ASP A 62 9.82 11.38 9.93
CA ASP A 62 8.38 11.39 10.18
C ASP A 62 7.64 10.29 9.41
N ILE A 63 8.36 9.34 8.79
CA ILE A 63 7.80 8.25 7.96
C ILE A 63 6.73 7.42 8.65
N TRP A 64 6.75 7.39 9.99
CA TRP A 64 5.72 6.73 10.79
C TRP A 64 4.31 7.26 10.49
N ILE A 65 4.17 8.51 10.03
CA ILE A 65 2.88 9.05 9.59
C ILE A 65 2.35 8.23 8.41
N ASN A 66 3.15 8.02 7.37
CA ASN A 66 2.73 7.22 6.21
C ASN A 66 2.43 5.77 6.62
N GLU A 67 3.41 5.09 7.22
CA GLU A 67 3.31 3.66 7.55
C GLU A 67 2.32 3.37 8.67
N GLY A 68 2.19 4.29 9.65
CA GLY A 68 1.31 4.14 10.79
C GLY A 68 -0.16 4.25 10.39
N PHE A 69 -0.53 5.21 9.54
CA PHE A 69 -1.90 5.28 9.01
C PHE A 69 -2.23 4.11 8.09
N ALA A 70 -1.27 3.66 7.27
CA ALA A 70 -1.44 2.47 6.46
C ALA A 70 -1.64 1.20 7.32
N ARG A 71 -0.82 1.03 8.36
CA ARG A 71 -0.91 -0.10 9.28
C ARG A 71 -2.18 -0.07 10.14
N TYR A 72 -2.61 1.11 10.57
CA TYR A 72 -3.89 1.28 11.27
C TYR A 72 -5.07 0.90 10.37
N SER A 73 -5.07 1.33 9.12
CA SER A 73 -6.09 0.98 8.13
C SER A 73 -6.10 -0.51 7.84
N GLN A 74 -4.92 -1.12 7.71
CA GLN A 74 -4.74 -2.56 7.59
C GLN A 74 -5.44 -3.28 8.75
N TRP A 75 -5.13 -2.92 10.00
CA TRP A 75 -5.76 -3.53 11.18
C TRP A 75 -7.28 -3.34 11.23
N LEU A 76 -7.79 -2.19 10.80
CA LEU A 76 -9.22 -1.89 10.84
C LEU A 76 -10.05 -2.77 9.87
N TRP A 77 -9.43 -3.28 8.80
CA TRP A 77 -10.12 -3.93 7.67
C TRP A 77 -9.61 -5.34 7.31
N SER A 78 -8.71 -5.93 8.11
CA SER A 78 -8.15 -7.27 7.87
C SER A 78 -8.36 -8.23 9.02
#